data_AF-A0A512J6F2-F1
#
_entry.id   AF-A0A512J6F2-F1
#
_cell.length_a   1.000
_cell.length_b   1.000
_cell.length_c   1.000
_cell.angle_alpha   90.00
_cell.angle_beta   90.00
_cell.angle_gamma   90.00
#
_symmetry.space_group_name_H-M   'P 1'
#
loop_
_entity.id
_entity.type
_entity.pdbx_description
1 polymer ?
#
loop_
_entity_poly.entity_id
_entity_poly.type
_entity_poly.pdbx_seq_one_letter_code
_entity_poly.pdbx_strand_id
1 'polypeptide(L)'
;MRGARLMATRTSVRVDPVARDITLMLDDTLSPDAQAALLAGAAREALGDAQDMNRQALGYVPEHETFVDGARRDDLTKLTPRSTILFEFKLLTDIVEWIDEQLIIHSPVRTERFARSHVWFADDVEMDPLNPPPAEQYVVLNAQPYARKIERGLSSQAPAGVYEGVATLAKRRFGNVAYVGFSYRSFPGGAIGKWAQTASAEKLSRNVRGGRVGARQDWLTRQPAILIDQGR
;
A
#
# COMPACT_ATOMS: atom_id res chain seq x y z
N MET A 1 33.03 -8.57 -54.74
CA MET A 1 31.76 -9.10 -54.18
C MET A 1 30.91 -7.92 -53.71
N ARG A 2 29.61 -7.96 -54.00
CA ARG A 2 28.61 -6.91 -53.79
C ARG A 2 28.28 -6.71 -52.30
N GLY A 3 27.94 -5.48 -51.92
CA GLY A 3 27.32 -5.17 -50.64
C GLY A 3 27.03 -3.68 -50.48
N ALA A 4 25.91 -3.21 -51.03
CA ALA A 4 25.40 -1.87 -50.77
C ALA A 4 24.81 -1.79 -49.35
N ARG A 5 25.05 -0.70 -48.63
CA ARG A 5 24.16 -0.27 -47.54
C ARG A 5 24.10 1.26 -47.45
N LEU A 6 23.03 1.75 -48.08
CA LEU A 6 22.23 2.95 -47.84
C LEU A 6 22.76 3.96 -46.81
N MET A 7 23.05 5.16 -47.33
CA MET A 7 23.04 6.43 -46.61
C MET A 7 21.70 6.60 -45.88
N ALA A 8 21.72 6.66 -44.55
CA ALA A 8 20.63 7.24 -43.79
C ALA A 8 20.99 8.71 -43.52
N THR A 9 20.41 9.59 -44.33
CA THR A 9 20.41 11.03 -44.13
C THR A 9 19.85 11.33 -42.74
N ARG A 10 20.65 11.98 -41.87
CA ARG A 10 20.16 12.51 -40.60
C ARG A 10 19.37 13.79 -40.91
N THR A 11 18.06 13.66 -41.03
CA THR A 11 17.17 14.83 -41.06
C THR A 11 17.05 15.35 -39.63
N SER A 12 17.82 16.38 -39.27
CA SER A 12 17.56 17.16 -38.06
C SER A 12 16.53 18.23 -38.40
N VAL A 13 15.29 18.07 -37.95
CA VAL A 13 14.32 19.17 -37.92
C VAL A 13 14.40 19.77 -36.52
N ARG A 14 15.00 20.96 -36.40
CA ARG A 14 14.72 21.84 -35.27
C ARG A 14 13.31 22.35 -35.45
N VAL A 15 12.38 21.89 -34.62
CA VAL A 15 11.05 22.47 -34.52
C VAL A 15 11.07 23.44 -33.34
N ASP A 16 11.05 24.72 -33.66
CA ASP A 16 10.71 25.83 -32.76
C ASP A 16 9.97 26.87 -33.62
N PRO A 17 8.86 27.51 -33.20
CA PRO A 17 7.90 27.17 -32.16
C PRO A 17 6.45 27.28 -32.70
N VAL A 18 5.76 26.16 -32.96
CA VAL A 18 4.30 26.19 -33.22
C VAL A 18 3.49 26.33 -31.91
N ALA A 19 4.19 26.32 -30.77
CA ALA A 19 3.58 26.35 -29.43
C ALA A 19 3.12 27.74 -28.94
N ARG A 20 3.41 28.84 -29.66
CA ARG A 20 2.92 30.18 -29.28
C ARG A 20 1.65 30.63 -30.00
N ASP A 21 1.43 30.20 -31.24
CA ASP A 21 0.28 30.67 -32.02
C ASP A 21 -1.02 29.88 -31.73
N ILE A 22 -0.92 28.61 -31.30
CA ILE A 22 -2.10 27.80 -30.92
C ILE A 22 -2.62 28.21 -29.53
N THR A 23 -1.72 28.60 -28.63
CA THR A 23 -2.08 29.05 -27.27
C THR A 23 -2.84 30.39 -27.32
N LEU A 24 -2.54 31.25 -28.30
CA LEU A 24 -3.23 32.55 -28.46
C LEU A 24 -4.59 32.45 -29.16
N MET A 25 -4.86 31.41 -29.98
CA MET A 25 -6.16 31.24 -30.65
C MET A 25 -7.23 30.57 -29.77
N LEU A 26 -6.83 29.81 -28.75
CA LEU A 26 -7.75 29.19 -27.78
C LEU A 26 -8.08 30.12 -26.60
N ASP A 27 -7.14 31.01 -26.20
CA ASP A 27 -7.39 32.01 -25.14
C ASP A 27 -8.45 33.06 -25.54
N ASP A 28 -8.58 33.38 -26.83
CA ASP A 28 -9.51 34.41 -27.32
C ASP A 28 -10.91 33.89 -27.71
N THR A 29 -11.16 32.57 -27.69
CA THR A 29 -12.42 31.99 -28.19
C THR A 29 -13.40 31.51 -27.11
N LEU A 30 -12.94 31.34 -25.87
CA LEU A 30 -13.78 30.88 -24.75
C LEU A 30 -13.68 31.86 -23.59
N SER A 31 -14.83 32.31 -23.09
CA SER A 31 -14.88 33.14 -21.88
C SER A 31 -14.24 32.40 -20.70
N PRO A 32 -13.74 33.12 -19.67
CA PRO A 32 -13.19 32.49 -18.47
C PRO A 32 -14.13 31.45 -17.84
N ASP A 33 -15.44 31.70 -17.89
CA ASP A 33 -16.47 30.77 -17.41
C ASP A 33 -16.55 29.49 -18.27
N ALA A 34 -16.42 29.62 -19.60
CA ALA A 34 -16.41 28.47 -20.49
C ALA A 34 -15.14 27.63 -20.31
N GLN A 35 -13.99 28.27 -20.07
CA GLN A 35 -12.74 27.58 -19.74
C GLN A 35 -12.85 26.84 -18.40
N ALA A 36 -13.43 27.47 -17.37
CA ALA A 36 -13.68 26.83 -16.08
C ALA A 36 -14.64 25.64 -16.19
N ALA A 37 -15.68 25.75 -17.03
CA ALA A 37 -16.62 24.65 -17.28
C ALA A 37 -15.94 23.46 -17.99
N LEU A 38 -15.06 23.73 -18.96
CA LEU A 38 -14.27 22.69 -19.62
C LEU A 38 -13.33 21.99 -18.64
N LEU A 39 -12.63 22.75 -17.78
CA LEU A 39 -11.79 22.19 -16.73
C LEU A 39 -12.60 21.27 -15.78
N ALA A 40 -13.79 21.71 -15.37
CA ALA A 40 -14.68 20.88 -14.55
C ALA A 40 -15.12 19.60 -15.28
N GLY A 41 -15.38 19.67 -16.59
CA GLY A 41 -15.71 18.51 -17.42
C GLY A 41 -14.58 17.49 -17.47
N ALA A 42 -13.38 17.96 -17.84
CA ALA A 42 -12.17 17.13 -17.91
C ALA A 42 -11.83 16.50 -16.55
N ALA A 43 -11.99 17.23 -15.45
CA ALA A 43 -11.74 16.70 -14.12
C ALA A 43 -12.72 15.57 -13.73
N ARG A 44 -14.01 15.67 -14.11
CA ARG A 44 -14.99 14.59 -13.88
C ARG A 44 -14.69 13.35 -14.72
N GLU A 45 -14.28 13.54 -15.97
CA GLU A 45 -13.86 12.45 -16.85
C GLU A 45 -12.63 11.73 -16.28
N ALA A 46 -11.59 12.47 -15.90
CA ALA A 46 -10.39 11.92 -15.27
C ALA A 46 -10.71 11.18 -13.95
N LEU A 47 -11.63 11.71 -13.14
CA LEU A 47 -12.10 11.02 -11.93
C LEU A 47 -12.82 9.70 -12.30
N GLY A 48 -13.70 9.72 -13.30
CA GLY A 48 -14.39 8.52 -13.78
C GLY A 48 -13.42 7.42 -14.24
N ASP A 49 -12.43 7.80 -15.06
CA ASP A 49 -11.38 6.89 -15.52
C ASP A 49 -10.59 6.28 -14.36
N ALA A 50 -10.22 7.11 -13.37
CA ALA A 50 -9.52 6.65 -12.18
C ALA A 50 -10.38 5.70 -11.32
N GLN A 51 -11.68 6.01 -11.16
CA GLN A 51 -12.62 5.15 -10.44
C GLN A 51 -12.82 3.81 -11.16
N ASP A 52 -12.90 3.79 -12.48
CA ASP A 52 -13.02 2.55 -13.25
C ASP A 52 -11.74 1.71 -13.21
N MET A 53 -10.57 2.34 -13.27
CA MET A 53 -9.29 1.67 -13.06
C MET A 53 -9.22 1.04 -11.66
N ASN A 54 -9.61 1.79 -10.63
CA ASN A 54 -9.67 1.28 -9.26
C ASN A 54 -10.68 0.13 -9.13
N ARG A 55 -11.87 0.23 -9.75
CA ARG A 55 -12.86 -0.84 -9.76
C ARG A 55 -12.33 -2.12 -10.41
N GLN A 56 -11.62 -1.99 -11.52
CA GLN A 56 -11.02 -3.14 -12.21
C GLN A 56 -9.91 -3.79 -11.38
N ALA A 57 -9.10 -3.00 -10.67
CA ALA A 57 -8.01 -3.51 -9.83
C ALA A 57 -8.51 -4.09 -8.49
N LEU A 58 -9.44 -3.40 -7.84
CA LEU A 58 -9.83 -3.66 -6.45
C LEU A 58 -11.16 -4.42 -6.35
N GLY A 59 -12.01 -4.36 -7.37
CA GLY A 59 -13.38 -4.87 -7.38
C GLY A 59 -14.44 -3.89 -6.87
N TYR A 60 -14.03 -2.71 -6.40
CA TYR A 60 -14.89 -1.63 -5.91
C TYR A 60 -14.20 -0.27 -6.11
N VAL A 61 -14.90 0.84 -5.87
CA VAL A 61 -14.36 2.21 -6.01
C VAL A 61 -14.05 2.77 -4.61
N PRO A 62 -12.78 3.05 -4.29
CA PRO A 62 -12.39 3.64 -3.00
C PRO A 62 -12.93 5.06 -2.83
N GLU A 63 -13.13 5.46 -1.58
CA GLU A 63 -13.45 6.86 -1.28
C GLU A 63 -12.30 7.78 -1.67
N HIS A 64 -12.65 8.98 -2.13
CA HIS A 64 -11.68 10.02 -2.46
C HIS A 64 -12.02 11.36 -1.81
N GLU A 65 -10.99 12.14 -1.53
CA GLU A 65 -11.13 13.54 -1.18
C GLU A 65 -10.81 14.42 -2.39
N THR A 66 -11.51 15.54 -2.52
CA THR A 66 -11.30 16.49 -3.62
C THR A 66 -10.65 17.76 -3.08
N PHE A 67 -9.58 18.19 -3.73
CA PHE A 67 -8.89 19.45 -3.44
C PHE A 67 -8.88 20.34 -4.67
N VAL A 68 -9.19 21.62 -4.45
CA VAL A 68 -9.10 22.67 -5.47
C VAL A 68 -8.16 23.74 -4.93
N ASP A 69 -7.08 24.00 -5.66
CA ASP A 69 -6.05 24.97 -5.28
C ASP A 69 -5.50 24.72 -3.85
N GLY A 70 -5.38 23.43 -3.49
CA GLY A 70 -4.90 22.97 -2.19
C GLY A 70 -5.93 22.98 -1.06
N ALA A 71 -7.14 23.47 -1.30
CA ALA A 71 -8.21 23.48 -0.29
C ALA A 71 -9.21 22.35 -0.54
N ARG A 72 -9.57 21.61 0.51
CA ARG A 72 -10.61 20.57 0.43
C ARG A 72 -11.95 21.17 0.00
N ARG A 73 -12.63 20.49 -0.92
CA ARG A 73 -13.94 20.87 -1.47
C ARG A 73 -14.81 19.63 -1.66
N ASP A 74 -16.11 19.84 -1.59
CA ASP A 74 -17.11 18.79 -1.85
C ASP A 74 -17.59 18.82 -3.31
N ASP A 75 -17.26 19.88 -4.06
CA ASP A 75 -17.64 20.05 -5.45
C ASP A 75 -16.56 20.76 -6.28
N LEU A 76 -16.80 20.82 -7.59
CA LEU A 76 -15.96 21.52 -8.56
C LEU A 76 -16.54 22.90 -8.93
N THR A 77 -17.11 23.62 -7.95
CA THR A 77 -17.64 24.97 -8.18
C THR A 77 -16.55 26.04 -7.96
N LYS A 78 -16.72 27.20 -8.59
CA LYS A 78 -15.80 28.37 -8.48
C LYS A 78 -14.37 28.09 -8.95
N LEU A 79 -14.23 27.27 -9.99
CA LEU A 79 -12.95 27.08 -10.66
C LEU A 79 -12.56 28.33 -11.44
N THR A 80 -11.27 28.60 -11.47
CA THR A 80 -10.68 29.53 -12.44
C THR A 80 -10.03 28.72 -13.56
N PRO A 81 -9.74 29.33 -14.72
CA PRO A 81 -8.98 28.65 -15.78
C PRO A 81 -7.60 28.13 -15.35
N ARG A 82 -7.08 28.60 -14.21
CA ARG A 82 -5.78 28.21 -13.65
C ARG A 82 -5.89 27.31 -12.42
N SER A 83 -7.10 26.93 -12.03
CA SER A 83 -7.28 26.12 -10.83
C SER A 83 -6.68 24.72 -11.01
N THR A 84 -6.06 24.21 -9.95
CA THR A 84 -5.52 22.84 -9.89
C THR A 84 -6.47 21.97 -9.09
N ILE A 85 -6.88 20.84 -9.67
CA ILE A 85 -7.80 19.88 -9.06
C ILE A 85 -7.03 18.59 -8.76
N LEU A 86 -7.12 18.10 -7.52
CA LEU A 86 -6.54 16.83 -7.09
C LEU A 86 -7.63 15.96 -6.46
N PHE A 87 -7.66 14.69 -6.87
CA PHE A 87 -8.46 13.66 -6.23
C PHE A 87 -7.53 12.68 -5.52
N GLU A 88 -7.69 12.54 -4.21
CA GLU A 88 -6.86 11.66 -3.39
C GLU A 88 -7.66 10.46 -2.93
N PHE A 89 -7.35 9.27 -3.45
CA PHE A 89 -8.01 8.02 -3.07
C PHE A 89 -7.38 7.41 -1.82
N LYS A 90 -8.21 6.95 -0.88
CA LYS A 90 -7.76 6.29 0.35
C LYS A 90 -7.54 4.79 0.13
N LEU A 91 -6.49 4.44 -0.63
CA LEU A 91 -6.29 3.05 -1.09
C LEU A 91 -5.76 2.12 0.00
N LEU A 92 -4.92 2.62 0.92
CA LEU A 92 -4.27 1.77 1.91
C LEU A 92 -5.22 1.27 2.99
N THR A 93 -6.25 2.04 3.34
CA THR A 93 -7.22 1.67 4.38
C THR A 93 -8.00 0.41 4.00
N ASP A 94 -8.38 0.28 2.74
CA ASP A 94 -9.14 -0.87 2.28
C ASP A 94 -8.26 -2.12 2.17
N ILE A 95 -6.97 -1.94 1.87
CA ILE A 95 -5.99 -3.04 1.86
C ILE A 95 -5.82 -3.58 3.29
N VAL A 96 -5.80 -2.71 4.30
CA VAL A 96 -5.75 -3.10 5.72
C VAL A 96 -6.96 -3.95 6.07
N GLU A 97 -8.17 -3.47 5.81
CA GLU A 97 -9.43 -4.19 6.12
C GLU A 97 -9.45 -5.56 5.45
N TRP A 98 -9.14 -5.62 4.15
CA TRP A 98 -9.12 -6.88 3.41
C TRP A 98 -8.09 -7.86 3.97
N ILE A 99 -6.87 -7.39 4.29
CA ILE A 99 -5.83 -8.25 4.87
C ILE A 99 -6.26 -8.77 6.24
N ASP A 100 -6.90 -7.94 7.07
CA ASP A 100 -7.39 -8.35 8.39
C ASP A 100 -8.41 -9.49 8.27
N GLU A 101 -9.39 -9.35 7.36
CA GLU A 101 -10.35 -10.40 7.06
C GLU A 101 -9.67 -11.70 6.61
N GLN A 102 -8.70 -11.62 5.69
CA GLN A 102 -7.99 -12.80 5.20
C GLN A 102 -7.15 -13.46 6.29
N LEU A 103 -6.53 -12.67 7.18
CA LEU A 103 -5.78 -13.20 8.32
C LEU A 103 -6.69 -14.00 9.24
N ILE A 104 -7.92 -13.53 9.51
CA ILE A 104 -8.90 -14.25 10.32
C ILE A 104 -9.34 -15.54 9.62
N ILE A 105 -9.68 -15.48 8.33
CA ILE A 105 -10.15 -16.63 7.53
C ILE A 105 -9.11 -17.75 7.47
N HIS A 106 -7.83 -17.40 7.26
CA HIS A 106 -6.75 -18.36 7.09
C HIS A 106 -6.07 -18.78 8.42
N SER A 107 -6.51 -18.22 9.54
CA SER A 107 -5.94 -18.53 10.84
C SER A 107 -6.39 -19.90 11.38
N PRO A 108 -5.50 -20.65 12.05
CA PRO A 108 -5.88 -21.90 12.72
C PRO A 108 -6.92 -21.67 13.83
N VAL A 109 -7.98 -22.49 13.83
CA VAL A 109 -9.18 -22.25 14.65
C VAL A 109 -9.15 -22.93 16.02
N ARG A 110 -8.22 -23.88 16.27
CA ARG A 110 -8.26 -24.79 17.44
C ARG A 110 -8.63 -24.14 18.78
N THR A 111 -8.12 -22.95 19.07
CA THR A 111 -8.48 -22.15 20.27
C THR A 111 -8.85 -20.72 19.93
N GLU A 112 -8.88 -20.38 18.63
CA GLU A 112 -9.01 -19.03 18.06
C GLU A 112 -7.99 -18.00 18.59
N ARG A 113 -7.04 -18.42 19.43
CA ARG A 113 -6.09 -17.50 20.04
C ARG A 113 -5.17 -16.88 18.99
N PHE A 114 -4.82 -17.63 17.95
CA PHE A 114 -4.02 -17.10 16.86
C PHE A 114 -4.79 -16.04 16.06
N ALA A 115 -6.03 -16.35 15.64
CA ALA A 115 -6.91 -15.44 14.89
C ALA A 115 -7.21 -14.13 15.64
N ARG A 116 -7.28 -14.16 16.97
CA ARG A 116 -7.55 -12.99 17.82
C ARG A 116 -6.31 -12.25 18.29
N SER A 117 -5.15 -12.47 17.67
CA SER A 117 -3.88 -11.91 18.13
C SER A 117 -3.09 -11.24 17.02
N HIS A 118 -3.78 -10.84 15.95
CA HIS A 118 -3.26 -9.90 14.98
C HIS A 118 -3.23 -8.51 15.64
N VAL A 119 -2.10 -7.82 15.53
CA VAL A 119 -1.91 -6.46 16.05
C VAL A 119 -1.43 -5.61 14.90
N TRP A 120 -2.12 -4.49 14.70
CA TRP A 120 -1.90 -3.56 13.61
C TRP A 120 -1.17 -2.31 14.08
N PHE A 121 -0.34 -1.77 13.20
CA PHE A 121 0.41 -0.55 13.40
C PHE A 121 0.27 0.35 12.19
N ALA A 122 0.16 1.65 12.43
CA ALA A 122 0.24 2.74 11.47
C ALA A 122 1.41 3.61 11.91
N ASP A 123 2.48 3.69 11.10
CA ASP A 123 3.73 4.40 11.43
C ASP A 123 4.26 4.08 12.84
N ASP A 124 4.33 2.78 13.16
CA ASP A 124 4.75 2.20 14.45
C ASP A 124 3.82 2.48 15.66
N VAL A 125 2.66 3.10 15.45
CA VAL A 125 1.62 3.29 16.47
C VAL A 125 0.53 2.23 16.33
N GLU A 126 0.19 1.53 17.42
CA GLU A 126 -0.87 0.51 17.42
C GLU A 126 -2.22 1.12 17.04
N MET A 127 -2.98 0.44 16.16
CA MET A 127 -4.21 0.96 15.58
C MET A 127 -5.30 -0.12 15.43
N ASP A 128 -6.56 0.30 15.28
CA ASP A 128 -7.70 -0.56 14.98
C ASP A 128 -7.84 -0.74 13.46
N PRO A 129 -7.75 -1.97 12.91
CA PRO A 129 -7.85 -2.20 11.47
C PRO A 129 -9.22 -1.91 10.88
N LEU A 130 -10.28 -1.80 11.70
CA LEU A 130 -11.60 -1.38 11.23
C LEU A 130 -11.70 0.14 11.05
N ASN A 131 -10.77 0.90 11.62
CA ASN A 131 -10.71 2.36 11.54
C ASN A 131 -9.25 2.83 11.33
N PRO A 132 -8.59 2.41 10.23
CA PRO A 132 -7.17 2.70 10.03
C PRO A 132 -6.93 4.20 9.84
N PRO A 133 -6.05 4.83 10.64
CA PRO A 133 -5.69 6.24 10.46
C PRO A 133 -4.75 6.38 9.25
N PRO A 134 -4.74 7.52 8.52
CA PRO A 134 -3.78 7.77 7.46
C PRO A 134 -2.33 7.63 7.95
N ALA A 135 -1.52 6.88 7.21
CA ALA A 135 -0.11 6.60 7.53
C ALA A 135 0.70 6.30 6.27
N GLU A 136 2.02 6.46 6.36
CA GLU A 136 2.96 6.10 5.28
C GLU A 136 3.14 4.58 5.18
N GLN A 137 3.15 3.90 6.33
CA GLN A 137 3.33 2.46 6.43
C GLN A 137 2.34 1.84 7.41
N TYR A 138 1.74 0.72 6.99
CA TYR A 138 1.00 -0.17 7.88
C TYR A 138 1.73 -1.48 8.06
N VAL A 139 1.65 -2.03 9.27
CA VAL A 139 2.22 -3.33 9.61
C VAL A 139 1.22 -4.12 10.43
N VAL A 140 1.03 -5.39 10.08
CA VAL A 140 0.34 -6.36 10.92
C VAL A 140 1.28 -7.48 11.31
N LEU A 141 1.21 -7.91 12.56
CA LEU A 141 1.96 -9.06 13.07
C LEU A 141 1.12 -9.86 14.07
N ASN A 142 1.57 -11.07 14.44
CA ASN A 142 0.86 -11.87 15.44
C ASN A 142 1.57 -11.81 16.80
N ALA A 143 0.84 -11.47 17.86
CA ALA A 143 1.38 -11.36 19.21
C ALA A 143 1.53 -12.71 19.95
N GLN A 144 1.30 -13.85 19.31
CA GLN A 144 1.45 -15.16 19.94
C GLN A 144 2.89 -15.72 19.80
N PRO A 145 3.52 -16.19 20.90
CA PRO A 145 4.89 -16.71 20.84
C PRO A 145 5.11 -17.88 19.87
N TYR A 146 4.05 -18.61 19.56
CA TYR A 146 4.08 -19.77 18.66
C TYR A 146 3.77 -19.42 17.20
N ALA A 147 3.53 -18.14 16.87
CA ALA A 147 3.17 -17.75 15.51
C ALA A 147 4.24 -18.15 14.48
N ARG A 148 5.52 -18.05 14.84
CA ARG A 148 6.64 -18.52 14.00
C ARG A 148 6.61 -20.02 13.69
N LYS A 149 6.04 -20.83 14.58
CA LYS A 149 5.90 -22.27 14.34
C LYS A 149 4.82 -22.53 13.30
N ILE A 150 3.69 -21.83 13.42
CA ILE A 150 2.62 -21.87 12.44
C ILE A 150 3.15 -21.43 11.07
N GLU A 151 3.89 -20.32 11.02
CA GLU A 151 4.45 -19.80 9.77
C GLU A 151 5.44 -20.76 9.08
N ARG A 152 6.07 -21.66 9.84
CA ARG A 152 6.97 -22.70 9.30
C ARG A 152 6.25 -23.98 8.87
N GLY A 153 4.91 -23.96 8.81
CA GLY A 153 4.12 -25.12 8.43
C GLY A 153 4.00 -26.19 9.53
N LEU A 154 4.32 -25.88 10.79
CA LEU A 154 4.12 -26.83 11.91
C LEU A 154 2.64 -26.94 12.35
N SER A 155 1.74 -26.25 11.65
CA SER A 155 0.29 -26.42 11.76
C SER A 155 -0.23 -27.12 10.52
N SER A 156 -0.97 -28.21 10.69
CA SER A 156 -1.66 -28.88 9.58
C SER A 156 -2.72 -28.00 8.92
N GLN A 157 -3.24 -26.99 9.62
CA GLN A 157 -4.23 -26.04 9.09
C GLN A 157 -3.60 -24.90 8.29
N ALA A 158 -2.30 -24.66 8.47
CA ALA A 158 -1.57 -23.60 7.77
C ALA A 158 -0.18 -24.12 7.33
N PRO A 159 -0.14 -25.12 6.44
CA PRO A 159 1.12 -25.75 6.03
C PRO A 159 2.05 -24.80 5.27
N ALA A 160 1.49 -23.78 4.61
CA ALA A 160 2.21 -22.73 3.89
C ALA A 160 2.45 -21.46 4.72
N GLY A 161 2.15 -21.49 6.03
CA GLY A 161 2.08 -20.28 6.84
C GLY A 161 0.81 -19.47 6.59
N VAL A 162 0.54 -18.50 7.48
CA VAL A 162 -0.65 -17.64 7.38
C VAL A 162 -0.24 -16.30 6.78
N TYR A 163 0.82 -15.70 7.30
CA TYR A 163 1.24 -14.36 6.92
C TYR A 163 1.84 -14.32 5.51
N GLU A 164 2.70 -15.27 5.17
CA GLU A 164 3.27 -15.40 3.83
C GLU A 164 2.19 -15.73 2.79
N GLY A 165 1.25 -16.61 3.15
CA GLY A 165 0.09 -16.94 2.32
C GLY A 165 -0.79 -15.72 2.03
N VAL A 166 -1.21 -15.00 3.08
CA VAL A 166 -2.05 -13.80 2.94
C VAL A 166 -1.31 -12.68 2.22
N ALA A 167 -0.02 -12.44 2.52
CA ALA A 167 0.78 -11.45 1.80
C ALA A 167 0.88 -11.79 0.30
N THR A 168 0.97 -13.08 -0.05
CA THR A 168 0.98 -13.52 -1.44
C THR A 168 -0.35 -13.23 -2.14
N LEU A 169 -1.48 -13.47 -1.48
CA LEU A 169 -2.81 -13.15 -2.02
C LEU A 169 -3.00 -11.63 -2.15
N ALA A 170 -2.64 -10.88 -1.12
CA ALA A 170 -2.69 -9.42 -1.12
C ALA A 170 -1.84 -8.82 -2.23
N LYS A 171 -0.59 -9.29 -2.39
CA LYS A 171 0.32 -8.84 -3.46
C LYS A 171 -0.25 -9.11 -4.86
N ARG A 172 -0.93 -10.24 -5.06
CA ARG A 172 -1.59 -10.53 -6.34
C ARG A 172 -2.76 -9.60 -6.63
N ARG A 173 -3.49 -9.18 -5.59
CA ARG A 173 -4.67 -8.33 -5.71
C ARG A 173 -4.34 -6.84 -5.79
N PHE A 174 -3.40 -6.38 -4.97
CA PHE A 174 -3.12 -4.96 -4.73
C PHE A 174 -1.71 -4.53 -5.15
N GLY A 175 -0.90 -5.44 -5.68
CA GLY A 175 0.51 -5.16 -6.01
C GLY A 175 0.73 -4.14 -7.12
N ASN A 176 -0.32 -3.74 -7.85
CA ASN A 176 -0.31 -2.64 -8.80
C ASN A 176 -0.63 -1.27 -8.17
N VAL A 177 -1.09 -1.25 -6.91
CA VAL A 177 -1.52 -0.05 -6.18
C VAL A 177 -0.59 0.27 -5.02
N ALA A 178 -0.16 -0.74 -4.28
CA ALA A 178 0.67 -0.60 -3.10
C ALA A 178 1.68 -1.74 -3.01
N TYR A 179 2.78 -1.49 -2.32
CA TYR A 179 3.66 -2.58 -1.93
C TYR A 179 2.98 -3.36 -0.80
N VAL A 180 2.86 -4.68 -0.98
CA VAL A 180 2.46 -5.61 0.07
C VAL A 180 3.48 -6.74 0.15
N GLY A 181 4.08 -6.93 1.32
CA GLY A 181 5.19 -7.87 1.49
C GLY A 181 5.20 -8.60 2.83
N PHE A 182 5.64 -9.86 2.80
CA PHE A 182 5.90 -10.65 4.00
C PHE A 182 7.30 -10.37 4.56
N SER A 183 7.42 -10.29 5.89
CA SER A 183 8.70 -10.20 6.58
C SER A 183 8.60 -10.73 8.02
N TYR A 184 9.70 -10.63 8.76
CA TYR A 184 9.72 -10.82 10.20
C TYR A 184 10.12 -9.51 10.89
N ARG A 185 9.24 -8.93 11.71
CA ARG A 185 9.50 -7.72 12.50
C ARG A 185 9.62 -8.06 13.99
N SER A 186 10.47 -7.32 14.69
CA SER A 186 10.64 -7.46 16.14
C SER A 186 9.50 -6.77 16.87
N PHE A 187 8.81 -7.49 17.76
CA PHE A 187 7.74 -6.95 18.59
C PHE A 187 8.04 -7.20 20.07
N PRO A 188 8.71 -6.26 20.77
CA PRO A 188 9.06 -6.42 22.18
C PRO A 188 7.88 -6.18 23.14
N GLY A 189 6.70 -5.82 22.62
CA GLY A 189 5.49 -5.58 23.40
C GLY A 189 4.66 -6.84 23.71
N GLY A 190 3.62 -6.66 24.54
CA GLY A 190 2.57 -7.65 24.77
C GLY A 190 3.04 -9.01 25.30
N ALA A 191 2.36 -10.07 24.87
CA ALA A 191 2.67 -11.45 25.28
C ALA A 191 4.04 -11.94 24.79
N ILE A 192 4.52 -11.42 23.66
CA ILE A 192 5.86 -11.73 23.12
C ILE A 192 6.94 -11.16 24.02
N GLY A 193 6.86 -9.89 24.40
CA GLY A 193 7.80 -9.25 25.32
C GLY A 193 7.88 -9.99 26.66
N LYS A 194 6.72 -10.31 27.25
CA LYS A 194 6.63 -11.07 28.49
C LYS A 194 7.25 -12.47 28.35
N TRP A 195 6.96 -13.17 27.26
CA TRP A 195 7.54 -14.49 27.00
C TRP A 195 9.06 -14.42 26.79
N ALA A 196 9.56 -13.43 26.04
CA ALA A 196 10.97 -13.24 25.75
C ALA A 196 11.81 -13.00 27.02
N GLN A 197 11.21 -12.51 28.09
CA GLN A 197 11.83 -12.31 29.41
C GLN A 197 11.83 -13.57 30.30
N THR A 198 11.16 -14.66 29.89
CA THR A 198 11.11 -15.89 30.69
C THR A 198 12.43 -16.65 30.68
N ALA A 199 12.75 -17.36 31.77
CA ALA A 199 13.94 -18.19 31.87
C ALA A 199 13.99 -19.31 30.80
N SER A 200 12.82 -19.81 30.39
CA SER A 200 12.71 -20.82 29.33
C SER A 200 13.05 -20.24 27.95
N ALA A 201 12.60 -19.02 27.65
CA ALA A 201 12.95 -18.30 26.42
C ALA A 201 14.45 -17.93 26.39
N GLU A 202 15.02 -17.51 27.52
CA GLU A 202 16.45 -17.23 27.62
C GLU A 202 17.30 -18.50 27.41
N LYS A 203 16.91 -19.62 28.03
CA LYS A 203 17.56 -20.91 27.81
C LYS A 203 17.46 -21.36 26.34
N LEU A 204 16.28 -21.22 25.73
CA LEU A 204 16.06 -21.54 24.32
C LEU A 204 16.93 -20.68 23.40
N SER A 205 16.97 -19.36 23.62
CA SER A 205 17.74 -18.46 22.77
C SER A 205 19.24 -18.76 22.85
N ARG A 206 19.77 -19.10 24.03
CA ARG A 206 21.18 -19.55 24.17
C ARG A 206 21.50 -20.78 23.34
N ASN A 207 20.56 -21.72 23.24
CA ASN A 207 20.76 -22.97 22.50
C ASN A 207 20.60 -22.79 20.98
N VAL A 208 19.71 -21.90 20.54
CA VAL A 208 19.36 -21.73 19.12
C VAL A 208 20.16 -20.60 18.45
N ARG A 209 20.52 -19.55 19.20
CA ARG A 209 21.21 -18.36 18.68
C ARG A 209 22.32 -17.92 19.65
N GLY A 210 23.57 -18.20 19.29
CA GLY A 210 24.73 -17.65 19.98
C GLY A 210 24.87 -16.13 19.81
N GLY A 211 25.81 -15.52 20.54
CA GLY A 211 26.18 -14.11 20.38
C GLY A 211 25.60 -13.16 21.42
N ARG A 212 25.61 -11.85 21.07
CA ARG A 212 25.24 -10.74 21.97
C ARG A 212 23.80 -10.87 22.47
N VAL A 213 23.54 -10.39 23.70
CA VAL A 213 22.21 -10.42 24.35
C VAL A 213 21.14 -9.78 23.45
N GLY A 214 21.43 -8.63 22.84
CA GLY A 214 20.49 -7.95 21.93
C GLY A 214 20.09 -8.79 20.72
N ALA A 215 21.01 -9.58 20.14
CA ALA A 215 20.69 -10.44 19.00
C ALA A 215 19.81 -11.65 19.41
N ARG A 216 19.92 -12.11 20.66
CA ARG A 216 19.05 -13.14 21.22
C ARG A 216 17.66 -12.61 21.53
N GLN A 217 17.59 -11.41 22.12
CA GLN A 217 16.32 -10.73 22.36
C GLN A 217 15.57 -10.44 21.06
N ASP A 218 16.23 -9.87 20.06
CA ASP A 218 15.64 -9.66 18.73
C ASP A 218 15.09 -10.97 18.16
N TRP A 219 15.87 -12.05 18.22
CA TRP A 219 15.41 -13.35 17.73
C TRP A 219 14.17 -13.86 18.47
N LEU A 220 14.04 -13.61 19.77
CA LEU A 220 12.87 -14.00 20.56
C LEU A 220 11.64 -13.17 20.17
N THR A 221 11.82 -11.88 19.88
CA THR A 221 10.71 -10.97 19.62
C THR A 221 10.28 -10.90 18.16
N ARG A 222 11.02 -11.50 17.23
CA ARG A 222 10.66 -11.54 15.81
C ARG A 222 9.40 -12.35 15.51
N GLN A 223 8.37 -11.67 15.02
CA GLN A 223 7.10 -12.25 14.61
C GLN A 223 6.90 -12.14 13.09
N PRO A 224 6.16 -13.08 12.48
CA PRO A 224 5.74 -12.93 11.09
C PRO A 224 4.88 -11.67 10.95
N ALA A 225 5.11 -10.92 9.87
CA ALA A 225 4.47 -9.65 9.63
C ALA A 225 4.17 -9.44 8.15
N ILE A 226 3.10 -8.70 7.87
CA ILE A 226 2.81 -8.13 6.55
C ILE A 226 3.08 -6.64 6.64
N LEU A 227 3.82 -6.11 5.66
CA LEU A 227 4.09 -4.70 5.50
C LEU A 227 3.30 -4.18 4.30
N ILE A 228 2.72 -3.00 4.46
CA ILE A 228 1.98 -2.28 3.44
C ILE A 228 2.57 -0.87 3.39
N ASP A 229 2.98 -0.42 2.21
CA ASP A 229 3.37 0.97 1.96
C ASP A 229 2.95 1.39 0.55
N GLN A 230 2.98 2.69 0.26
CA GLN A 230 2.54 3.25 -1.02
C GLN A 230 3.34 2.76 -2.25
N GLY A 231 4.40 1.96 -2.05
CA GLY A 231 5.34 1.63 -3.11
C GLY A 231 6.25 2.80 -3.46
N ARG A 232 7.45 2.50 -3.96
CA ARG A 232 8.36 3.49 -4.56
C ARG A 232 8.18 3.56 -6.05
#